data_AF-A0A7W9FJ57-F1
#
_entry.id   AF-A0A7W9FJ57-F1
#
_cell.length_a   1.000
_cell.length_b   1.000
_cell.length_c   1.000
_cell.angle_alpha   90.00
_cell.angle_beta   90.00
_cell.angle_gamma   90.00
#
_symmetry.space_group_name_H-M   'P 1'
#
loop_
_entity.id
_entity.type
_entity.pdbx_description
1 polymer ?
#
loop_
_entity_poly.entity_id
_entity_poly.type
_entity_poly.pdbx_seq_one_letter_code
_entity_poly.pdbx_strand_id
1 'polypeptide(L)'
;MSTPSTTPAGQDGAAEATAVEGFSAADTSDIARMSYEQARAELVETVTRLETGGAGLEESLALWERGEALADRCEAWLDGARQRLQEVRARAAGAGADTGPAGA
;
A
#
# COMPACT_ATOMS: atom_id res chain seq x y z
N MET A 1 39.73 -22.68 32.63
CA MET A 1 40.59 -21.91 31.71
C MET A 1 40.39 -22.52 30.32
N SER A 2 39.79 -21.74 29.41
CA SER A 2 39.80 -21.83 27.93
C SER A 2 39.34 -23.11 27.17
N THR A 3 38.14 -23.00 26.54
CA THR A 3 37.69 -23.27 25.12
C THR A 3 38.19 -24.51 24.32
N PRO A 4 37.43 -25.13 23.36
CA PRO A 4 36.79 -24.43 22.21
C PRO A 4 35.44 -24.93 21.63
N SER A 5 34.83 -23.99 20.87
CA SER A 5 34.01 -24.05 19.64
C SER A 5 33.00 -25.18 19.36
N THR A 6 31.82 -24.81 18.86
CA THR A 6 31.35 -25.19 17.50
C THR A 6 30.11 -24.37 17.12
N THR A 7 30.24 -23.62 16.03
CA THR A 7 29.15 -22.97 15.28
C THR A 7 28.57 -23.99 14.29
N PRO A 8 27.24 -24.18 14.21
CA PRO A 8 26.64 -24.72 13.00
C PRO A 8 26.17 -23.56 12.11
N ALA A 9 26.76 -23.49 10.92
CA ALA A 9 26.22 -22.76 9.79
C ALA A 9 25.27 -23.66 9.02
N GLY A 10 24.17 -23.06 8.54
CA GLY A 10 23.34 -23.59 7.46
C GLY A 10 22.17 -24.41 7.93
N GLN A 11 20.96 -23.82 7.88
CA GLN A 11 19.85 -24.35 7.10
C GLN A 11 19.05 -23.17 6.54
N ASP A 12 19.21 -22.95 5.24
CA ASP A 12 18.30 -22.19 4.39
C ASP A 12 16.93 -22.87 4.41
N GLY A 13 16.13 -22.54 5.42
CA GLY A 13 14.71 -22.82 5.43
C GLY A 13 14.03 -21.58 4.88
N ALA A 14 13.74 -21.56 3.58
CA ALA A 14 12.67 -20.73 3.06
C ALA A 14 11.45 -21.05 3.95
N ALA A 15 11.05 -20.08 4.76
CA ALA A 15 9.82 -20.18 5.53
C ALA A 15 8.70 -20.22 4.49
N GLU A 16 8.33 -21.43 4.08
CA GLU A 16 7.04 -21.69 3.46
C GLU A 16 6.03 -21.20 4.48
N ALA A 17 5.50 -20.01 4.23
CA ALA A 17 4.32 -19.51 4.89
C ALA A 17 3.20 -20.49 4.54
N THR A 18 3.05 -21.51 5.38
CA THR A 18 1.88 -22.37 5.37
C THR A 18 0.70 -21.46 5.64
N ALA A 19 -0.01 -21.09 4.59
CA ALA A 19 -1.27 -20.38 4.70
C ALA A 19 -2.15 -21.20 5.64
N VAL A 20 -2.50 -20.61 6.78
CA VAL A 20 -3.42 -21.22 7.73
C VAL A 20 -4.78 -21.19 7.05
N GLU A 21 -5.18 -22.29 6.42
CA GLU A 21 -6.51 -22.44 5.82
C GLU A 21 -7.56 -22.33 6.94
N GLY A 22 -8.23 -21.18 6.99
CA GLY A 22 -9.21 -20.87 8.04
C GLY A 22 -9.49 -19.38 8.27
N PHE A 23 -8.62 -18.47 7.82
CA PHE A 23 -8.94 -17.04 7.79
C PHE A 23 -9.72 -16.70 6.53
N SER A 24 -11.01 -16.41 6.69
CA SER A 24 -11.85 -15.92 5.60
C SER A 24 -11.28 -14.59 5.10
N ALA A 25 -10.82 -14.58 3.84
CA ALA A 25 -10.34 -13.37 3.18
C ALA A 25 -11.43 -12.30 3.16
N ALA A 26 -11.05 -11.06 3.46
CA ALA A 26 -11.96 -9.94 3.30
C ALA A 26 -12.42 -9.82 1.84
N ASP A 27 -13.71 -9.54 1.60
CA ASP A 27 -14.15 -9.17 0.25
C ASP A 27 -13.59 -7.78 -0.07
N THR A 28 -12.67 -7.75 -1.03
CA THR A 28 -11.96 -6.55 -1.50
C THR A 28 -12.23 -6.26 -2.98
N SER A 29 -13.11 -7.06 -3.60
CA SER A 29 -13.37 -7.06 -5.04
C SER A 29 -14.02 -5.75 -5.55
N ASP A 30 -14.65 -4.98 -4.66
CA ASP A 30 -15.25 -3.68 -4.91
C ASP A 30 -14.24 -2.52 -4.90
N ILE A 31 -13.20 -2.63 -4.08
CA ILE A 31 -12.24 -1.54 -3.78
C ILE A 31 -11.56 -1.01 -5.04
N ALA A 32 -11.18 -1.89 -5.96
CA ALA A 32 -10.50 -1.52 -7.20
C ALA A 32 -11.30 -0.51 -8.06
N ARG A 33 -12.63 -0.46 -7.90
CA ARG A 33 -13.53 0.44 -8.64
C ARG A 33 -13.88 1.72 -7.87
N MET A 34 -13.45 1.87 -6.62
CA MET A 34 -13.76 3.04 -5.81
C MET A 34 -13.01 4.30 -6.27
N SER A 35 -13.66 5.45 -6.18
CA SER A 35 -12.98 6.75 -6.21
C SER A 35 -12.14 6.96 -4.95
N TYR A 36 -11.22 7.93 -4.98
CA TYR A 36 -10.39 8.27 -3.82
C TYR A 36 -11.22 8.59 -2.57
N GLU A 37 -12.25 9.44 -2.68
CA GLU A 37 -13.07 9.83 -1.53
C GLU A 37 -13.87 8.66 -0.96
N GLN A 38 -14.37 7.77 -1.82
CA GLN A 38 -15.04 6.55 -1.38
C GLN A 38 -14.09 5.61 -0.63
N ALA A 39 -12.94 5.31 -1.22
CA ALA A 39 -11.93 4.44 -0.58
C ALA A 39 -11.46 5.03 0.75
N ARG A 40 -11.24 6.35 0.82
CA ARG A 40 -10.85 7.05 2.05
C ARG A 40 -11.94 6.99 3.12
N ALA A 41 -13.21 7.20 2.75
CA ALA A 41 -14.32 7.14 3.70
C ALA A 41 -14.47 5.74 4.32
N GLU A 42 -14.44 4.71 3.47
CA GLU A 42 -14.48 3.30 3.89
C GLU A 42 -13.27 2.92 4.75
N LEU A 43 -12.08 3.47 4.45
CA LEU A 43 -10.87 3.25 5.25
C LEU A 43 -11.04 3.81 6.66
N VAL A 44 -11.55 5.03 6.79
CA VAL A 44 -11.82 5.65 8.09
C VAL A 44 -12.83 4.84 8.89
N GLU A 45 -13.89 4.34 8.26
CA GLU A 45 -14.87 3.48 8.93
C GLU A 45 -14.23 2.16 9.40
N THR A 46 -13.44 1.53 8.55
CA THR A 46 -12.74 0.27 8.85
C THR A 46 -11.79 0.43 10.04
N VAL A 47 -10.98 1.49 10.04
CA VAL A 47 -10.08 1.83 11.17
C VAL A 47 -10.89 2.12 12.44
N THR A 48 -11.97 2.89 12.34
CA THR A 48 -12.83 3.20 13.49
C THR A 48 -13.40 1.92 14.13
N ARG A 49 -13.80 0.94 13.33
CA ARG A 49 -14.27 -0.37 13.81
C ARG A 49 -13.16 -1.16 14.51
N LEU A 50 -11.96 -1.18 13.95
CA LEU A 50 -10.78 -1.80 14.57
C LEU A 50 -10.45 -1.15 15.92
N GLU A 51 -10.47 0.17 16.00
CA GLU A 51 -10.13 0.95 17.21
C GLU A 51 -11.19 0.82 18.31
N THR A 52 -12.47 0.71 17.92
CA THR A 52 -13.57 0.47 18.87
C THR A 52 -13.41 -0.90 19.55
N GLY A 53 -12.78 -1.86 18.86
CA GLY A 53 -12.65 -3.22 19.32
C GLY A 53 -14.00 -3.95 19.41
N GLY A 54 -14.03 -5.09 20.10
CA GLY A 54 -15.24 -5.91 20.26
C GLY A 54 -15.52 -6.86 19.09
N ALA A 55 -14.76 -6.76 18.00
CA ALA A 55 -14.71 -7.77 16.94
C ALA A 55 -13.94 -9.01 17.41
N GLY A 56 -14.34 -10.20 16.94
CA GLY A 56 -13.57 -11.43 17.10
C GLY A 56 -12.23 -11.37 16.33
N LEU A 57 -11.37 -12.36 16.52
CA LEU A 57 -10.07 -12.41 15.84
C LEU A 57 -10.22 -12.46 14.31
N GLU A 58 -11.12 -13.32 13.83
CA GLU A 58 -11.42 -13.50 12.41
C GLU A 58 -11.98 -12.23 11.79
N GLU A 59 -12.91 -11.55 12.47
CA GLU A 59 -13.44 -10.28 11.99
C GLU A 59 -12.39 -9.17 12.04
N SER A 60 -11.56 -9.11 13.08
CA SER A 60 -10.47 -8.14 13.20
C SER A 60 -9.46 -8.29 12.07
N LEU A 61 -9.14 -9.53 11.67
CA LEU A 61 -8.23 -9.80 10.56
C LEU A 61 -8.86 -9.47 9.21
N ALA A 62 -10.14 -9.77 9.00
CA ALA A 62 -10.85 -9.35 7.79
C ALA A 62 -10.94 -7.81 7.68
N LEU A 63 -11.18 -7.11 8.80
CA LEU A 63 -11.16 -5.64 8.83
C LEU A 63 -9.77 -5.09 8.51
N TRP A 64 -8.72 -5.70 9.05
CA TRP A 64 -7.35 -5.31 8.73
C TRP A 64 -7.03 -5.50 7.25
N GLU A 65 -7.30 -6.67 6.67
CA GLU A 65 -7.07 -6.96 5.24
C GLU A 65 -7.83 -5.99 4.33
N ARG A 66 -9.09 -5.67 4.65
CA ARG A 66 -9.87 -4.68 3.90
C ARG A 66 -9.25 -3.29 4.04
N GLY A 67 -8.78 -2.92 5.24
CA GLY A 67 -8.10 -1.66 5.50
C GLY A 67 -6.83 -1.48 4.67
N GLU A 68 -5.99 -2.51 4.58
CA GLU A 68 -4.79 -2.50 3.73
C GLU A 68 -5.15 -2.30 2.25
N ALA A 69 -6.12 -3.05 1.75
CA ALA A 69 -6.56 -2.92 0.36
C ALA A 69 -7.13 -1.51 0.04
N LEU A 70 -7.84 -0.89 0.99
CA LEU A 70 -8.35 0.49 0.85
C LEU A 70 -7.21 1.52 0.87
N ALA A 71 -6.18 1.30 1.70
CA ALA A 71 -5.00 2.15 1.76
C ALA A 71 -4.21 2.11 0.45
N ASP A 72 -3.95 0.91 -0.09
CA ASP A 72 -3.30 0.71 -1.39
C ASP A 72 -4.05 1.43 -2.52
N ARG A 73 -5.39 1.35 -2.50
CA ARG A 73 -6.23 2.06 -3.48
C ARG A 73 -6.06 3.58 -3.37
N CYS A 74 -6.00 4.12 -2.16
CA CYS A 74 -5.79 5.54 -1.94
C CYS A 74 -4.41 5.97 -2.44
N GLU A 75 -3.36 5.19 -2.15
CA GLU A 75 -2.00 5.45 -2.63
C GLU A 75 -1.93 5.47 -4.16
N ALA A 76 -2.52 4.48 -4.83
CA ALA A 76 -2.57 4.42 -6.29
C ALA A 76 -3.20 5.67 -6.93
N TRP A 77 -4.25 6.21 -6.30
CA TRP A 77 -4.86 7.48 -6.73
C TRP A 77 -3.91 8.67 -6.58
N LEU A 78 -3.24 8.76 -5.44
CA LEU A 78 -2.31 9.86 -5.14
C LEU A 78 -1.08 9.82 -6.05
N ASP A 79 -0.55 8.64 -6.33
CA ASP A 79 0.57 8.46 -7.25
C ASP A 79 0.21 8.84 -8.67
N GLY A 80 -0.96 8.40 -9.16
CA GLY A 80 -1.44 8.83 -10.47
C GLY A 80 -1.61 10.35 -10.58
N ALA A 81 -2.10 11.00 -9.52
CA ALA A 81 -2.23 12.45 -9.46
C ALA A 81 -0.85 13.14 -9.48
N ARG A 82 0.13 12.63 -8.72
CA ARG A 82 1.51 13.13 -8.70
C ARG A 82 2.15 13.01 -10.07
N GLN A 83 2.03 11.86 -10.73
CA GLN A 83 2.60 11.64 -12.06
C GLN A 83 2.06 12.66 -13.07
N ARG A 84 0.73 12.83 -13.13
CA ARG A 84 0.10 13.81 -14.02
C ARG A 84 0.60 15.24 -13.75
N LEU A 85 0.78 15.60 -12.48
CA LEU A 85 1.34 16.91 -12.13
C LEU A 85 2.77 17.09 -12.64
N GLN A 86 3.61 16.05 -12.54
CA GLN A 86 4.98 16.10 -13.06
C GLN A 86 5.01 16.24 -14.59
N GLU A 87 4.15 15.53 -15.31
CA GLU A 87 4.02 15.65 -16.77
C GLU A 87 3.63 17.07 -17.19
N VAL A 88 2.67 17.69 -16.49
CA VAL A 88 2.25 19.07 -16.75
C VAL A 88 3.41 20.05 -16.48
N ARG A 89 4.16 19.87 -15.39
CA ARG A 89 5.32 20.70 -15.06
C ARG A 89 6.44 20.56 -16.09
N ALA A 90 6.75 19.34 -16.52
CA ALA A 90 7.76 19.07 -17.54
C ALA A 90 7.40 19.73 -18.87
N ARG A 91 6.13 19.65 -19.29
CA ARG A 91 5.64 20.33 -20.50
C ARG A 91 5.77 21.86 -20.39
N ALA A 92 5.42 22.43 -19.25
CA ALA A 92 5.53 23.87 -19.02
C ALA A 92 6.99 24.36 -19.04
N ALA A 93 7.92 23.57 -18.47
CA ALA A 93 9.35 23.88 -18.49
C ALA A 93 9.95 23.77 -19.91
N GLY A 94 9.53 22.76 -20.68
CA GLY A 94 9.94 22.59 -22.07
C GLY A 94 9.44 23.70 -23.00
N ALA A 95 8.22 24.19 -22.79
CA ALA A 95 7.60 25.29 -23.54
C ALA A 95 8.14 26.69 -23.19
N GLY A 96 8.97 26.81 -22.15
CA GLY A 96 9.68 28.05 -21.81
C GLY A 96 11.11 28.11 -22.37
N ALA A 97 11.64 26.98 -22.84
CA ALA A 97 13.03 26.86 -23.32
C ALA A 97 13.18 27.10 -24.83
N ASP A 98 12.07 27.07 -25.59
CA ASP A 98 11.99 27.30 -27.04
C ASP A 98 11.80 28.77 -27.42
N THR A 99 11.70 29.69 -26.45
CA THR A 99 11.68 31.15 -26.71
C THR A 99 13.04 31.78 -26.35
N GLY A 100 14.11 31.39 -27.05
CA GLY A 100 15.37 32.14 -27.10
C GLY A 100 15.30 33.25 -28.17
N PRO A 101 15.87 34.45 -27.95
CA PRO A 101 15.58 35.60 -28.79
C PRO A 101 16.13 35.40 -30.21
N ALA A 102 15.24 35.52 -31.20
CA ALA A 102 15.65 35.82 -32.56
C ALA A 102 16.32 37.20 -32.54
N GLY A 103 17.64 37.22 -32.68
CA GLY A 103 18.42 38.45 -32.68
C GLY A 103 18.13 39.33 -33.90
N ALA A 104 18.19 40.65 -33.70
CA ALA A 104 18.82 41.67 -34.55
C ALA A 104 18.47 43.06 -34.01
#